data_AF-A0A8J8BE21-F1
#
_entry.id   AF-A0A8J8BE21-F1
#
_cell.length_a   1.000
_cell.length_b   1.000
_cell.length_c   1.000
_cell.angle_alpha   90.00
_cell.angle_beta   90.00
_cell.angle_gamma   90.00
#
_symmetry.space_group_name_H-M   'P 1'
#
loop_
_entity.id
_entity.type
_entity.pdbx_description
1 polymer ?
#
loop_
_entity_poly.entity_id
_entity_poly.type
_entity_poly.pdbx_seq_one_letter_code
_entity_poly.pdbx_strand_id
1 'polypeptide(L)'
;MDRQGGGASFPEDLGLRYLETLEDLGDSLRRLRRRYARRRSDALLSYRYLAEKTGYAHGVIGGYFSGKVLPPPDKLDVLVLLLGADAAERLAFAAARDAVEERRRRPGENPSPSPAQSQNAAGRGPSPAAAASSYLYDLLTRPGRYRAHWRRVLAPGQGALGAISQVIAESLARGGAPQEERDPVKLRARVSRALAGNSPDTVLSSATLNWFIEAFDIAPDDADRLRYLHAGSSSIRYVRGDAQETDLPIFDAPQARHRTVDLREYHFLGPDGLPAQHRTDQIIEATEDGLDRYTYLVDTNMLTLDVQTGGVPGLPYQLRARDGAVYHSIDILLERPLPRGTTAVLNYTATFRYEEQPPTEMRRAFRRKVDKFLLWIQFHPDMLPARLWWAEWNGIANSSITHREAVSLNSSNEAHRFLEGGVEHAVVGFYWEW
;
A
#
# COMPACT_ATOMS: atom_id res chain seq x y z
N MET A 1 -12.57 9.55 54.62
CA MET A 1 -12.96 10.97 54.74
C MET A 1 -11.66 11.76 54.91
N ASP A 2 -11.24 12.62 53.99
CA ASP A 2 -11.92 13.09 52.78
C ASP A 2 -10.96 13.25 51.58
N ARG A 3 -11.49 13.04 50.37
CA ARG A 3 -10.89 13.52 49.13
C ARG A 3 -11.67 14.75 48.67
N GLN A 4 -11.12 15.94 48.87
CA GLN A 4 -11.50 17.11 48.07
C GLN A 4 -10.54 17.20 46.88
N GLY A 5 -11.09 17.27 45.66
CA GLY A 5 -10.32 17.22 44.43
C GLY A 5 -10.74 18.28 43.41
N GLY A 6 -9.97 19.37 43.36
CA GLY A 6 -9.68 20.12 42.14
C GLY A 6 -10.83 20.65 41.28
N GLY A 7 -11.43 21.78 41.69
CA GLY A 7 -12.00 22.71 40.70
C GLY A 7 -10.86 23.38 39.91
N ALA A 8 -10.95 23.40 38.57
CA ALA A 8 -9.90 23.98 37.73
C ALA A 8 -9.80 25.50 37.92
N SER A 9 -8.68 25.98 38.47
CA SER A 9 -8.41 27.41 38.62
C SER A 9 -7.95 27.99 37.28
N PHE A 10 -8.76 28.87 36.69
CA PHE A 10 -8.42 29.54 35.43
C PHE A 10 -7.45 30.72 35.68
N PRO A 11 -6.34 30.85 34.93
CA PRO A 11 -5.37 31.94 35.11
C PRO A 11 -5.97 33.30 34.71
N GLU A 12 -6.12 34.21 35.68
CA GLU A 12 -6.68 35.55 35.44
C GLU A 12 -5.70 36.50 34.74
N ASP A 13 -4.39 36.31 34.91
CA ASP A 13 -3.34 37.13 34.30
C ASP A 13 -3.33 37.05 32.76
N LEU A 14 -3.80 35.92 32.22
CA LEU A 14 -3.92 35.67 30.79
C LEU A 14 -5.26 36.11 30.19
N GLY A 15 -6.26 36.48 31.00
CA GLY A 15 -7.57 36.96 30.53
C GLY A 15 -8.52 35.89 29.98
N LEU A 16 -8.16 34.61 30.06
CA LEU A 16 -8.81 33.50 29.34
C LEU A 16 -10.28 33.24 29.69
N ARG A 17 -10.78 33.75 30.82
CA ARG A 17 -12.16 33.51 31.30
C ARG A 17 -13.23 34.26 30.48
N TYR A 18 -12.86 35.32 29.77
CA TYR A 18 -13.79 36.24 29.11
C TYR A 18 -13.46 36.46 27.62
N LEU A 19 -12.90 35.46 26.94
CA LEU A 19 -12.65 35.58 25.50
C LEU A 19 -13.98 35.44 24.73
N GLU A 20 -14.36 36.47 24.01
CA GLU A 20 -15.54 36.49 23.14
C GLU A 20 -15.16 36.33 21.66
N THR A 21 -13.97 36.81 21.29
CA THR A 21 -13.50 36.97 19.92
C THR A 21 -12.14 36.31 19.66
N LEU A 22 -11.75 36.27 18.39
CA LEU A 22 -10.40 35.87 17.97
C LEU A 22 -9.33 36.87 18.40
N GLU A 23 -9.68 38.16 18.50
CA GLU A 23 -8.76 39.23 18.92
C GLU A 23 -8.34 39.05 20.38
N ASP A 24 -9.30 38.69 21.25
CA ASP A 24 -9.04 38.39 22.66
C ASP A 24 -8.06 37.20 22.81
N LEU A 25 -8.24 36.14 22.01
CA LEU A 25 -7.33 34.99 22.00
C LEU A 25 -5.91 35.38 21.53
N GLY A 26 -5.81 36.22 20.51
CA GLY A 26 -4.54 36.80 20.08
C GLY A 26 -3.88 37.61 21.20
N ASP A 27 -4.67 38.35 21.98
CA ASP A 27 -4.18 39.15 23.10
C ASP A 27 -3.72 38.30 24.29
N SER A 28 -4.42 37.21 24.63
CA SER A 28 -3.96 36.23 25.61
C SER A 28 -2.63 35.60 25.22
N LEU A 29 -2.42 35.27 23.93
CA LEU A 29 -1.14 34.81 23.41
C LEU A 29 -0.04 35.87 23.54
N ARG A 30 -0.34 37.14 23.23
CA ARG A 30 0.59 38.27 23.43
C ARG A 30 0.94 38.45 24.91
N ARG A 31 -0.01 38.28 25.84
CA ARG A 31 0.23 38.31 27.30
C ARG A 31 1.15 37.17 27.74
N LEU A 32 0.86 35.94 27.31
CA LEU A 32 1.68 34.76 27.62
C LEU A 32 3.14 34.96 27.14
N ARG A 33 3.35 35.46 25.92
CA ARG A 33 4.70 35.77 25.40
C ARG A 33 5.44 36.84 26.20
N ARG A 34 4.74 37.89 26.65
CA ARG A 34 5.30 38.92 27.56
C ARG A 34 5.63 38.37 28.94
N ARG A 35 4.94 37.32 29.39
CA ARG A 35 5.20 36.64 30.67
C ARG A 35 6.40 35.70 30.57
N TYR A 36 6.52 34.97 29.47
CA TYR A 36 7.69 34.12 29.17
C TYR A 36 9.01 34.90 29.25
N ALA A 37 9.07 36.02 28.52
CA ALA A 37 10.23 36.93 28.51
C ALA A 37 10.57 37.44 29.92
N ARG A 38 9.56 37.92 30.67
CA ARG A 38 9.74 38.40 32.06
C ARG A 38 10.23 37.31 33.01
N ARG A 39 9.73 36.06 32.92
CA ARG A 39 10.18 34.94 33.76
C ARG A 39 11.62 34.49 33.47
N ARG A 40 12.16 34.80 32.29
CA ARG A 40 13.54 34.45 31.87
C ARG A 40 14.52 35.63 31.86
N SER A 41 14.07 36.84 32.20
CA SER A 41 14.84 38.09 32.06
C SER A 41 15.42 38.28 30.64
N ASP A 42 14.65 37.89 29.63
CA ASP A 42 15.08 37.77 28.24
C ASP A 42 14.17 38.57 27.29
N ALA A 43 14.56 38.71 26.02
CA ALA A 43 13.77 39.39 25.00
C ALA A 43 12.47 38.64 24.67
N LEU A 44 11.51 39.35 24.06
CA LEU A 44 10.31 38.70 23.52
C LEU A 44 10.68 37.78 22.36
N LEU A 45 10.28 36.50 22.44
CA LEU A 45 10.42 35.57 21.32
C LEU A 45 9.78 36.17 20.05
N SER A 46 10.59 36.35 19.00
CA SER A 46 10.11 36.95 17.76
C SER A 46 9.18 35.98 17.01
N TYR A 47 8.26 36.49 16.18
CA TYR A 47 7.43 35.60 15.36
C TYR A 47 8.26 34.78 14.36
N ARG A 48 9.48 35.21 14.02
CA ARG A 48 10.41 34.42 13.20
C ARG A 48 11.01 33.25 14.00
N TYR A 49 11.41 33.49 15.25
CA TYR A 49 11.89 32.43 16.13
C TYR A 49 10.79 31.42 16.45
N LEU A 50 9.58 31.88 16.75
CA LEU A 50 8.43 31.00 16.98
C LEU A 50 8.11 30.19 15.71
N ALA A 51 8.22 30.78 14.51
CA ALA A 51 8.03 30.08 13.24
C ALA A 51 9.07 28.98 13.03
N GLU A 52 10.35 29.31 13.27
CA GLU A 52 11.47 28.36 13.19
C GLU A 52 11.33 27.20 14.19
N LYS A 53 10.92 27.47 15.44
CA LYS A 53 10.78 26.44 16.49
C LYS A 53 9.50 25.60 16.41
N THR A 54 8.46 26.08 15.73
CA THR A 54 7.21 25.32 15.53
C THR A 54 7.07 24.71 14.13
N GLY A 55 7.90 25.14 13.18
CA GLY A 55 7.74 24.85 11.75
C GLY A 55 6.57 25.62 11.09
N TYR A 56 5.87 26.50 11.81
CA TYR A 56 4.72 27.24 11.24
C TYR A 56 5.20 28.45 10.43
N ALA A 57 4.51 28.74 9.32
CA ALA A 57 4.83 29.93 8.51
C ALA A 57 4.73 31.23 9.33
N HIS A 58 5.68 32.15 9.12
CA HIS A 58 5.77 33.41 9.88
C HIS A 58 4.47 34.25 9.84
N GLY A 59 3.83 34.33 8.67
CA GLY A 59 2.55 35.03 8.51
C GLY A 59 1.39 34.36 9.25
N VAL A 60 1.42 33.03 9.41
CA VAL A 60 0.40 32.26 10.15
C VAL A 60 0.52 32.54 11.66
N ILE A 61 1.73 32.57 12.19
CA ILE A 61 1.98 33.00 13.57
C ILE A 61 1.55 34.45 13.78
N GLY A 62 1.88 35.35 12.83
CA GLY A 62 1.37 36.72 12.84
C GLY A 62 -0.17 36.78 12.86
N GLY A 63 -0.84 35.90 12.12
CA GLY A 63 -2.30 35.74 12.11
C GLY A 63 -2.89 35.32 13.46
N TYR A 64 -2.26 34.37 14.16
CA TYR A 64 -2.70 33.93 15.49
C TYR A 64 -2.52 35.03 16.55
N PHE A 65 -1.33 35.63 16.64
CA PHE A 65 -1.03 36.70 17.61
C PHE A 65 -1.69 38.06 17.28
N SER A 66 -2.31 38.20 16.11
CA SER A 66 -3.17 39.34 15.76
C SER A 66 -4.66 39.02 15.86
N GLY A 67 -5.03 37.78 16.22
CA GLY A 67 -6.44 37.37 16.30
C GLY A 67 -7.19 37.39 14.96
N LYS A 68 -6.47 37.32 13.83
CA LYS A 68 -7.08 37.25 12.49
C LYS A 68 -7.37 35.82 12.05
N VAL A 69 -6.67 34.85 12.64
CA VAL A 69 -6.79 33.43 12.31
C VAL A 69 -6.97 32.65 13.61
N LEU A 70 -7.97 31.78 13.67
CA LEU A 70 -8.15 30.83 14.77
C LEU A 70 -7.08 29.73 14.66
N PRO A 71 -6.17 29.57 15.63
CA PRO A 71 -5.26 28.45 15.60
C PRO A 71 -6.03 27.12 15.73
N PRO A 72 -5.66 26.09 14.94
CA PRO A 72 -6.01 24.70 15.21
C PRO A 72 -5.59 24.29 16.63
N PRO A 73 -6.32 23.38 17.31
CA PRO A 73 -6.06 23.04 18.72
C PRO A 73 -4.63 22.57 19.00
N ASP A 74 -4.08 21.72 18.13
CA ASP A 74 -2.70 21.23 18.15
C ASP A 74 -1.68 22.37 18.01
N LYS A 75 -1.92 23.31 17.08
CA LYS A 75 -1.03 24.44 16.84
C LYS A 75 -1.10 25.48 17.95
N LEU A 76 -2.26 25.62 18.59
CA LEU A 76 -2.39 26.43 19.78
C LEU A 76 -1.59 25.82 20.94
N ASP A 77 -1.77 24.51 21.19
CA ASP A 77 -1.13 23.80 22.30
C ASP A 77 0.40 23.84 22.23
N VAL A 78 0.98 23.52 21.07
CA VAL A 78 2.43 23.62 20.83
C VAL A 78 2.93 25.05 21.03
N LEU A 79 2.17 26.04 20.56
CA LEU A 79 2.56 27.44 20.63
C LEU A 79 2.48 27.98 22.08
N VAL A 80 1.46 27.62 22.87
CA VAL A 80 1.41 28.03 24.28
C VAL A 80 2.44 27.27 25.13
N LEU A 81 2.71 26.00 24.83
CA LEU A 81 3.76 25.21 25.48
C LEU A 81 5.15 25.83 25.24
N LEU A 82 5.46 26.24 24.01
CA LEU A 82 6.70 26.95 23.66
C LEU A 82 6.81 28.32 24.36
N LEU A 83 5.68 28.98 24.61
CA LEU A 83 5.58 30.19 25.43
C LEU A 83 5.53 29.90 26.94
N GLY A 84 5.81 28.67 27.37
CA GLY A 84 5.92 28.28 28.76
C GLY A 84 4.59 28.28 29.52
N ALA A 85 3.50 27.91 28.85
CA ALA A 85 2.25 27.57 29.52
C ALA A 85 2.36 26.23 30.25
N ASP A 86 1.84 26.17 31.47
CA ASP A 86 1.70 24.92 32.22
C ASP A 86 0.47 24.10 31.79
N ALA A 87 0.25 22.93 32.40
CA ALA A 87 -0.84 22.03 32.04
C ALA A 87 -2.25 22.64 32.25
N ALA A 88 -2.44 23.48 33.28
CA ALA A 88 -3.73 24.12 33.53
C ALA A 88 -3.97 25.27 32.52
N GLU A 89 -2.92 26.01 32.20
CA GLU A 89 -2.95 27.07 31.20
C GLU A 89 -3.21 26.54 29.79
N ARG A 90 -2.58 25.41 29.42
CA ARG A 90 -2.84 24.69 28.15
C ARG A 90 -4.30 24.27 28.02
N LEU A 91 -4.87 23.66 29.06
CA LEU A 91 -6.29 23.30 29.10
C LEU A 91 -7.21 24.53 29.02
N ALA A 92 -6.86 25.63 29.68
CA ALA A 92 -7.61 26.88 29.60
C ALA A 92 -7.57 27.53 28.21
N PHE A 93 -6.41 27.50 27.52
CA PHE A 93 -6.29 27.96 26.14
C PHE A 93 -7.08 27.09 25.16
N ALA A 94 -7.06 25.76 25.31
CA ALA A 94 -7.85 24.84 24.50
C ALA A 94 -9.36 25.13 24.65
N ALA A 95 -9.85 25.17 25.90
CA ALA A 95 -11.27 25.47 26.18
C ALA A 95 -11.71 26.85 25.64
N ALA A 96 -10.86 27.87 25.75
CA ALA A 96 -11.19 29.21 25.26
C ALA A 96 -11.16 29.28 23.71
N ARG A 97 -10.26 28.53 23.05
CA ARG A 97 -10.22 28.37 21.59
C ARG A 97 -11.49 27.71 21.06
N ASP A 98 -11.97 26.67 21.73
CA ASP A 98 -13.17 25.94 21.32
C ASP A 98 -14.45 26.76 21.56
N ALA A 99 -14.50 27.56 22.63
CA ALA A 99 -15.57 28.53 22.84
C ALA A 99 -15.63 29.61 21.74
N VAL A 100 -14.47 30.05 21.21
CA VAL A 100 -14.41 30.96 20.06
C VAL A 100 -14.80 30.25 18.76
N GLU A 101 -14.47 28.97 18.57
CA GLU A 101 -14.89 28.21 17.38
C GLU A 101 -16.40 27.96 17.34
N GLU A 102 -16.99 27.51 18.45
CA GLU A 102 -18.41 27.17 18.53
C GLU A 102 -19.30 28.40 18.25
N ARG A 103 -18.90 29.60 18.72
CA ARG A 103 -19.59 30.85 18.38
C ARG A 103 -19.46 31.20 16.89
N ARG A 104 -18.31 30.94 16.27
CA ARG A 104 -18.12 31.13 14.80
C ARG A 104 -18.90 30.11 13.97
N ARG A 105 -19.20 28.92 14.51
CA ARG A 105 -20.00 27.87 13.85
C ARG A 105 -21.51 28.09 13.90
N ARG A 106 -22.00 29.18 14.52
CA ARG A 106 -23.45 29.53 14.56
C ARG A 106 -23.87 30.74 13.71
N PRO A 107 -23.68 30.76 12.37
CA PRO A 107 -24.33 31.72 11.49
C PRO A 107 -25.55 31.12 10.76
N GLY A 108 -26.76 31.27 11.31
CA GLY A 108 -28.03 31.05 10.60
C GLY A 108 -28.46 29.59 10.35
N GLU A 109 -29.74 29.32 10.51
CA GLU A 109 -30.36 27.99 10.57
C GLU A 109 -31.11 27.63 9.26
N ASN A 110 -30.83 26.47 8.61
CA ASN A 110 -31.78 25.54 7.91
C ASN A 110 -31.13 24.51 6.91
N PRO A 111 -31.83 23.40 6.48
CA PRO A 111 -31.19 22.12 6.06
C PRO A 111 -31.28 21.65 4.58
N SER A 112 -30.68 20.47 4.29
CA SER A 112 -30.31 19.83 2.98
C SER A 112 -31.39 19.06 2.18
N PRO A 113 -31.07 18.54 0.95
CA PRO A 113 -31.24 17.09 0.66
C PRO A 113 -30.20 16.40 -0.30
N SER A 114 -30.50 15.13 -0.71
CA SER A 114 -29.64 13.97 -1.10
C SER A 114 -29.17 13.74 -2.59
N PRO A 115 -28.35 12.69 -2.89
CA PRO A 115 -27.67 12.45 -4.19
C PRO A 115 -28.10 11.19 -5.02
N ALA A 116 -27.75 11.12 -6.33
CA ALA A 116 -27.70 9.87 -7.13
C ALA A 116 -26.94 9.99 -8.50
N GLN A 117 -26.44 8.82 -9.01
CA GLN A 117 -26.05 8.45 -10.41
C GLN A 117 -24.60 8.70 -10.96
N SER A 118 -23.90 7.61 -11.37
CA SER A 118 -22.96 7.48 -12.53
C SER A 118 -22.19 6.12 -12.54
N GLN A 119 -22.11 5.36 -13.66
CA GLN A 119 -21.08 4.29 -13.91
C GLN A 119 -21.09 3.58 -15.30
N ASN A 120 -19.95 2.95 -15.67
CA ASN A 120 -19.56 2.02 -16.80
C ASN A 120 -18.65 2.62 -17.93
N ALA A 121 -17.81 1.88 -18.72
CA ALA A 121 -17.03 0.62 -18.57
C ALA A 121 -16.18 0.28 -19.86
N ALA A 122 -14.90 -0.18 -19.76
CA ALA A 122 -14.11 -0.83 -20.86
C ALA A 122 -12.79 -1.55 -20.39
N GLY A 123 -12.41 -2.72 -20.95
CA GLY A 123 -11.06 -3.39 -20.76
C GLY A 123 -10.97 -4.94 -20.86
N ARG A 124 -9.79 -5.53 -21.18
CA ARG A 124 -9.38 -6.99 -21.20
C ARG A 124 -7.88 -7.16 -21.60
N GLY A 125 -7.14 -8.29 -21.50
CA GLY A 125 -7.32 -9.61 -20.84
C GLY A 125 -6.72 -10.84 -21.63
N PRO A 126 -5.72 -11.63 -21.13
CA PRO A 126 -5.18 -12.83 -21.82
C PRO A 126 -6.10 -14.08 -21.70
N SER A 127 -5.91 -15.08 -22.57
CA SER A 127 -6.90 -16.17 -22.72
C SER A 127 -6.88 -17.22 -21.58
N PRO A 128 -8.04 -17.79 -21.21
CA PRO A 128 -8.18 -18.82 -20.18
C PRO A 128 -7.26 -20.05 -20.34
N ALA A 129 -7.26 -20.63 -21.54
CA ALA A 129 -6.54 -21.87 -21.82
C ALA A 129 -5.01 -21.68 -21.73
N ALA A 130 -4.51 -20.48 -22.05
CA ALA A 130 -3.11 -20.12 -21.95
C ALA A 130 -2.61 -20.04 -20.49
N ALA A 131 -3.42 -19.43 -19.61
CA ALA A 131 -3.12 -19.36 -18.18
C ALA A 131 -3.08 -20.76 -17.52
N ALA A 132 -4.04 -21.62 -17.86
CA ALA A 132 -4.07 -23.01 -17.37
C ALA A 132 -2.91 -23.87 -17.91
N SER A 133 -2.57 -23.73 -19.20
CA SER A 133 -1.44 -24.43 -19.83
C SER A 133 -0.12 -24.09 -19.15
N SER A 134 0.10 -22.80 -18.85
CA SER A 134 1.30 -22.32 -18.17
C SER A 134 1.43 -22.87 -16.74
N TYR A 135 0.34 -22.89 -15.96
CA TYR A 135 0.33 -23.47 -14.60
C TYR A 135 0.56 -24.99 -14.64
N LEU A 136 -0.05 -25.70 -15.60
CA LEU A 136 0.13 -27.15 -15.75
C LEU A 136 1.59 -27.53 -16.04
N TYR A 137 2.26 -26.76 -16.92
CA TYR A 137 3.67 -26.99 -17.22
C TYR A 137 4.58 -26.79 -16.00
N ASP A 138 4.33 -25.77 -15.17
CA ASP A 138 5.06 -25.57 -13.91
C ASP A 138 4.89 -26.78 -12.97
N LEU A 139 3.65 -27.19 -12.70
CA LEU A 139 3.36 -28.34 -11.82
C LEU A 139 4.15 -29.60 -12.23
N LEU A 140 4.21 -29.89 -13.53
CA LEU A 140 4.87 -31.08 -14.05
C LEU A 140 6.41 -30.95 -14.09
N THR A 141 6.97 -29.75 -14.14
CA THR A 141 8.42 -29.54 -14.33
C THR A 141 9.17 -29.04 -13.10
N ARG A 142 8.48 -28.45 -12.11
CA ARG A 142 9.08 -28.07 -10.82
C ARG A 142 9.54 -29.30 -10.01
N PRO A 143 10.57 -29.20 -9.16
CA PRO A 143 10.97 -30.31 -8.28
C PRO A 143 9.82 -30.76 -7.39
N GLY A 144 9.53 -32.07 -7.35
CA GLY A 144 8.41 -32.61 -6.57
C GLY A 144 7.84 -33.90 -7.17
N ARG A 145 6.72 -34.37 -6.60
CA ARG A 145 6.10 -35.68 -6.93
C ARG A 145 5.76 -35.84 -8.42
N TYR A 146 5.18 -34.83 -9.07
CA TYR A 146 4.74 -34.93 -10.47
C TYR A 146 5.93 -35.04 -11.43
N ARG A 147 7.00 -34.26 -11.21
CA ARG A 147 8.25 -34.37 -11.98
C ARG A 147 8.98 -35.69 -11.72
N ALA A 148 9.01 -36.13 -10.46
CA ALA A 148 9.60 -37.41 -10.10
C ALA A 148 8.88 -38.58 -10.79
N HIS A 149 7.56 -38.48 -11.03
CA HIS A 149 6.78 -39.49 -11.74
C HIS A 149 7.31 -39.72 -13.16
N TRP A 150 7.28 -38.72 -14.05
CA TRP A 150 7.72 -38.92 -15.44
C TRP A 150 9.24 -39.09 -15.58
N ARG A 151 10.04 -38.58 -14.64
CA ARG A 151 11.50 -38.82 -14.67
C ARG A 151 11.90 -40.28 -14.49
N ARG A 152 11.06 -41.13 -13.86
CA ARG A 152 11.32 -42.58 -13.73
C ARG A 152 11.22 -43.32 -15.06
N VAL A 153 10.41 -42.83 -16.00
CA VAL A 153 10.21 -43.41 -17.35
C VAL A 153 11.00 -42.67 -18.43
N LEU A 154 11.98 -41.83 -18.05
CA LEU A 154 12.80 -41.06 -18.98
C LEU A 154 13.96 -41.92 -19.52
N ALA A 155 13.80 -42.45 -20.73
CA ALA A 155 14.85 -43.21 -21.41
C ALA A 155 16.06 -42.31 -21.82
N PRO A 156 17.28 -42.87 -21.96
CA PRO A 156 18.44 -42.13 -22.46
C PRO A 156 18.16 -41.51 -23.85
N GLY A 157 18.45 -40.22 -24.02
CA GLY A 157 18.15 -39.48 -25.25
C GLY A 157 16.67 -39.07 -25.42
N GLN A 158 15.76 -39.54 -24.57
CA GLN A 158 14.35 -39.11 -24.58
C GLN A 158 14.22 -37.75 -23.88
N GLY A 159 13.60 -36.78 -24.57
CA GLY A 159 13.23 -35.49 -23.96
C GLY A 159 12.00 -35.58 -23.06
N ALA A 160 11.86 -34.66 -22.11
CA ALA A 160 10.79 -34.64 -21.09
C ALA A 160 9.36 -34.82 -21.67
N LEU A 161 9.02 -34.16 -22.78
CA LEU A 161 7.73 -34.31 -23.46
C LEU A 161 7.43 -35.77 -23.87
N GLY A 162 8.46 -36.56 -24.20
CA GLY A 162 8.30 -37.98 -24.52
C GLY A 162 7.90 -38.80 -23.29
N ALA A 163 8.61 -38.61 -22.17
CA ALA A 163 8.30 -39.26 -20.92
C ALA A 163 6.92 -38.84 -20.36
N ILE A 164 6.56 -37.56 -20.44
CA ILE A 164 5.23 -37.06 -20.05
C ILE A 164 4.13 -37.69 -20.93
N SER A 165 4.35 -37.77 -22.25
CA SER A 165 3.41 -38.42 -23.17
C SER A 165 3.27 -39.91 -22.88
N GLN A 166 4.34 -40.58 -22.48
CA GLN A 166 4.34 -41.98 -22.08
C GLN A 166 3.53 -42.21 -20.78
N VAL A 167 3.70 -41.38 -19.74
CA VAL A 167 2.88 -41.47 -18.51
C VAL A 167 1.38 -41.32 -18.82
N ILE A 168 1.03 -40.41 -19.73
CA ILE A 168 -0.37 -40.22 -20.17
C ILE A 168 -0.86 -41.43 -20.97
N ALA A 169 -0.05 -41.94 -21.92
CA ALA A 169 -0.38 -43.14 -22.70
C ALA A 169 -0.60 -44.36 -21.79
N GLU A 170 0.24 -44.55 -20.77
CA GLU A 170 0.10 -45.62 -19.77
C GLU A 170 -1.12 -45.43 -18.85
N SER A 171 -1.50 -44.19 -18.53
CA SER A 171 -2.73 -43.93 -17.78
C SER A 171 -3.98 -44.21 -18.61
N LEU A 172 -4.02 -43.71 -19.85
CA LEU A 172 -5.06 -44.04 -20.83
C LEU A 172 -5.10 -45.55 -21.13
N ALA A 173 -3.96 -46.25 -21.07
CA ALA A 173 -3.84 -47.71 -21.16
C ALA A 173 -4.60 -48.43 -20.03
N ARG A 174 -4.46 -47.95 -18.80
CA ARG A 174 -5.20 -48.47 -17.64
C ARG A 174 -6.69 -48.10 -17.68
N GLY A 175 -7.04 -46.92 -18.20
CA GLY A 175 -8.40 -46.40 -18.29
C GLY A 175 -9.26 -46.91 -19.46
N GLY A 176 -8.85 -47.95 -20.19
CA GLY A 176 -9.69 -48.59 -21.23
C GLY A 176 -9.86 -47.86 -22.59
N ALA A 177 -9.23 -46.70 -22.80
CA ALA A 177 -9.30 -45.94 -24.06
C ALA A 177 -8.89 -46.73 -25.34
N PRO A 178 -9.30 -46.30 -26.55
CA PRO A 178 -8.89 -46.94 -27.81
C PRO A 178 -7.37 -46.84 -28.07
N GLN A 179 -6.82 -47.79 -28.85
CA GLN A 179 -5.39 -47.80 -29.19
C GLN A 179 -4.94 -46.55 -29.96
N GLU A 180 -5.82 -45.94 -30.76
CA GLU A 180 -5.53 -44.72 -31.52
C GLU A 180 -5.36 -43.48 -30.64
N GLU A 181 -6.03 -43.41 -29.48
CA GLU A 181 -5.89 -42.32 -28.51
C GLU A 181 -4.64 -42.45 -27.65
N ARG A 182 -4.08 -43.67 -27.57
CA ARG A 182 -2.88 -44.02 -26.80
C ARG A 182 -1.59 -43.93 -27.62
N ASP A 183 -1.68 -43.64 -28.92
CA ASP A 183 -0.54 -43.53 -29.84
C ASP A 183 0.47 -42.48 -29.34
N PRO A 184 1.70 -42.88 -28.91
CA PRO A 184 2.66 -41.97 -28.32
C PRO A 184 3.11 -40.85 -29.26
N VAL A 185 3.08 -41.06 -30.59
CA VAL A 185 3.51 -40.06 -31.57
C VAL A 185 2.46 -38.95 -31.69
N LYS A 186 1.18 -39.33 -31.78
CA LYS A 186 0.05 -38.37 -31.79
C LYS A 186 -0.08 -37.65 -30.44
N LEU A 187 0.05 -38.39 -29.33
CA LEU A 187 0.03 -37.82 -27.99
C LEU A 187 1.14 -36.79 -27.79
N ARG A 188 2.37 -37.05 -28.26
CA ARG A 188 3.49 -36.10 -28.15
C ARG A 188 3.16 -34.73 -28.76
N ALA A 189 2.55 -34.70 -29.94
CA ALA A 189 2.15 -33.44 -30.58
C ALA A 189 1.01 -32.72 -29.83
N ARG A 190 0.07 -33.47 -29.23
CA ARG A 190 -1.03 -32.92 -28.43
C ARG A 190 -0.54 -32.40 -27.07
N VAL A 191 0.30 -33.16 -26.37
CA VAL A 191 0.98 -32.77 -25.13
C VAL A 191 1.84 -31.53 -25.34
N SER A 192 2.59 -31.46 -26.45
CA SER A 192 3.40 -30.28 -26.77
C SER A 192 2.58 -28.99 -26.94
N ARG A 193 1.37 -29.06 -27.54
CA ARG A 193 0.47 -27.90 -27.65
C ARG A 193 -0.30 -27.60 -26.36
N ALA A 194 -0.63 -28.63 -25.57
CA ALA A 194 -1.29 -28.48 -24.28
C ALA A 194 -0.37 -27.85 -23.21
N LEU A 195 0.95 -27.93 -23.40
CA LEU A 195 1.99 -27.35 -22.54
C LEU A 195 2.70 -26.14 -23.17
N ALA A 196 2.14 -25.55 -24.24
CA ALA A 196 2.75 -24.42 -24.96
C ALA A 196 2.55 -23.05 -24.25
N GLY A 197 1.84 -23.01 -23.12
CA GLY A 197 1.73 -21.82 -22.26
C GLY A 197 0.96 -20.69 -22.92
N ASN A 198 1.56 -19.51 -23.03
CA ASN A 198 0.93 -18.32 -23.63
C ASN A 198 1.10 -18.21 -25.17
N SER A 199 1.50 -19.29 -25.85
CA SER A 199 1.57 -19.33 -27.32
C SER A 199 0.18 -19.16 -27.97
N PRO A 200 0.06 -18.48 -29.13
CA PRO A 200 -1.17 -18.53 -29.93
C PRO A 200 -1.55 -19.96 -30.37
N ASP A 201 -0.59 -20.89 -30.41
CA ASP A 201 -0.82 -22.31 -30.72
C ASP A 201 -1.26 -23.14 -29.51
N THR A 202 -1.44 -22.53 -28.33
CA THR A 202 -1.83 -23.26 -27.11
C THR A 202 -3.26 -23.76 -27.23
N VAL A 203 -3.39 -25.08 -27.35
CA VAL A 203 -4.66 -25.80 -27.36
C VAL A 203 -4.70 -26.76 -26.17
N LEU A 204 -5.15 -26.25 -25.03
CA LEU A 204 -5.54 -27.05 -23.88
C LEU A 204 -7.08 -27.16 -23.90
N SER A 205 -7.61 -28.36 -24.09
CA SER A 205 -9.04 -28.65 -23.92
C SER A 205 -9.31 -29.27 -22.55
N SER A 206 -10.52 -29.15 -22.00
CA SER A 206 -10.86 -29.71 -20.68
C SER A 206 -10.65 -31.23 -20.62
N ALA A 207 -10.94 -31.95 -21.70
CA ALA A 207 -10.64 -33.38 -21.82
C ALA A 207 -9.13 -33.66 -21.76
N THR A 208 -8.31 -32.87 -22.48
CA THR A 208 -6.84 -33.01 -22.41
C THR A 208 -6.31 -32.66 -21.02
N LEU A 209 -6.89 -31.66 -20.35
CA LEU A 209 -6.52 -31.27 -18.99
C LEU A 209 -6.82 -32.37 -17.97
N ASN A 210 -7.99 -33.00 -18.05
CA ASN A 210 -8.35 -34.11 -17.15
C ASN A 210 -7.39 -35.30 -17.31
N TRP A 211 -6.92 -35.61 -18.54
CA TRP A 211 -5.89 -36.63 -18.74
C TRP A 211 -4.60 -36.37 -17.95
N PHE A 212 -4.17 -35.11 -17.84
CA PHE A 212 -3.00 -34.77 -17.01
C PHE A 212 -3.30 -34.90 -15.51
N ILE A 213 -4.49 -34.45 -15.07
CA ILE A 213 -4.92 -34.56 -13.67
C ILE A 213 -4.93 -36.02 -13.22
N GLU A 214 -5.53 -36.90 -14.03
CA GLU A 214 -5.65 -38.33 -13.76
C GLU A 214 -4.32 -39.08 -13.90
N ALA A 215 -3.53 -38.82 -14.96
CA ALA A 215 -2.27 -39.54 -15.20
C ALA A 215 -1.17 -39.24 -14.18
N PHE A 216 -1.18 -38.05 -13.58
CA PHE A 216 -0.20 -37.63 -12.59
C PHE A 216 -0.68 -37.69 -11.14
N ASP A 217 -1.94 -38.09 -10.91
CA ASP A 217 -2.62 -38.03 -9.61
C ASP A 217 -2.46 -36.63 -8.97
N ILE A 218 -2.87 -35.62 -9.74
CA ILE A 218 -2.78 -34.21 -9.32
C ILE A 218 -3.75 -33.99 -8.17
N ALA A 219 -3.24 -33.51 -7.03
CA ALA A 219 -4.04 -33.35 -5.81
C ALA A 219 -5.21 -32.38 -6.02
N PRO A 220 -6.32 -32.54 -5.26
CA PRO A 220 -7.55 -31.78 -5.45
C PRO A 220 -7.34 -30.27 -5.60
N ASP A 221 -6.56 -29.64 -4.71
CA ASP A 221 -6.29 -28.19 -4.75
C ASP A 221 -5.57 -27.73 -6.03
N ASP A 222 -4.60 -28.52 -6.51
CA ASP A 222 -3.90 -28.24 -7.78
C ASP A 222 -4.83 -28.47 -8.98
N ALA A 223 -5.65 -29.54 -8.94
CA ALA A 223 -6.56 -29.94 -10.00
C ALA A 223 -7.73 -28.96 -10.18
N ASP A 224 -8.32 -28.49 -9.08
CA ASP A 224 -9.37 -27.48 -9.11
C ASP A 224 -8.84 -26.14 -9.59
N ARG A 225 -7.66 -25.71 -9.11
CA ARG A 225 -6.99 -24.49 -9.62
C ARG A 225 -6.73 -24.54 -11.12
N LEU A 226 -6.31 -25.70 -11.65
CA LEU A 226 -6.16 -25.91 -13.10
C LEU A 226 -7.50 -25.75 -13.86
N ARG A 227 -8.60 -26.30 -13.34
CA ARG A 227 -9.94 -26.19 -13.93
C ARG A 227 -10.45 -24.74 -13.90
N TYR A 228 -10.25 -24.02 -12.79
CA TYR A 228 -10.65 -22.60 -12.66
C TYR A 228 -9.91 -21.69 -13.65
N LEU A 229 -8.60 -21.89 -13.83
CA LEU A 229 -7.83 -21.15 -14.84
C LEU A 229 -8.33 -21.48 -16.26
N HIS A 230 -8.61 -22.77 -16.54
CA HIS A 230 -9.06 -23.22 -17.86
C HIS A 230 -10.44 -22.68 -18.24
N ALA A 231 -11.34 -22.58 -17.25
CA ALA A 231 -12.68 -22.01 -17.40
C ALA A 231 -12.69 -20.48 -17.58
N GLY A 232 -11.60 -19.79 -17.23
CA GLY A 232 -11.38 -18.39 -17.61
C GLY A 232 -11.64 -17.32 -16.57
N SER A 233 -11.57 -17.66 -15.28
CA SER A 233 -11.51 -16.67 -14.22
C SER A 233 -10.10 -16.11 -14.09
N SER A 234 -9.83 -14.96 -14.71
CA SER A 234 -8.49 -14.35 -14.78
C SER A 234 -8.16 -13.48 -13.55
N SER A 235 -7.69 -14.06 -12.43
CA SER A 235 -7.28 -13.25 -11.25
C SER A 235 -6.28 -13.82 -10.22
N ILE A 236 -5.79 -15.08 -10.28
CA ILE A 236 -5.22 -15.74 -9.07
C ILE A 236 -3.73 -16.19 -9.14
N ARG A 237 -2.82 -15.35 -8.61
CA ARG A 237 -1.51 -15.75 -8.05
C ARG A 237 -1.42 -15.38 -6.56
N TYR A 238 -1.26 -16.38 -5.70
CA TYR A 238 -0.68 -16.22 -4.35
C TYR A 238 0.84 -16.11 -4.48
N VAL A 239 1.45 -15.07 -3.90
CA VAL A 239 2.92 -14.88 -3.91
C VAL A 239 3.43 -14.95 -2.47
N ARG A 240 3.99 -16.11 -2.10
CA ARG A 240 4.92 -16.21 -0.98
C ARG A 240 6.31 -15.98 -1.55
N GLY A 241 6.96 -14.88 -1.18
CA GLY A 241 8.28 -14.55 -1.72
C GLY A 241 9.42 -15.25 -1.01
N ASP A 242 10.58 -15.22 -1.66
CA ASP A 242 11.87 -15.63 -1.11
C ASP A 242 12.64 -14.43 -0.49
N ALA A 243 11.94 -13.34 -0.16
CA ALA A 243 12.60 -12.16 0.43
C ALA A 243 13.05 -12.51 1.85
N GLN A 244 14.37 -12.48 2.09
CA GLN A 244 14.91 -12.89 3.39
C GLN A 244 14.43 -11.91 4.47
N GLU A 245 13.99 -12.42 5.61
CA GLU A 245 13.44 -11.58 6.70
C GLU A 245 14.47 -10.56 7.23
N THR A 246 15.77 -10.84 7.05
CA THR A 246 16.92 -9.98 7.34
C THR A 246 17.15 -8.85 6.32
N ASP A 247 16.69 -9.02 5.08
CA ASP A 247 16.96 -8.11 3.95
C ASP A 247 15.80 -7.10 3.74
N LEU A 248 14.74 -7.24 4.56
CA LEU A 248 13.71 -6.24 4.74
C LEU A 248 14.18 -5.23 5.82
N PRO A 249 14.38 -3.94 5.49
CA PRO A 249 14.90 -2.94 6.42
C PRO A 249 14.06 -2.88 7.68
N ILE A 250 14.70 -3.16 8.81
CA ILE A 250 14.11 -2.97 10.13
C ILE A 250 14.35 -1.51 10.50
N PHE A 251 13.25 -0.75 10.57
CA PHE A 251 13.24 0.59 11.16
C PHE A 251 13.24 0.51 12.68
N ASP A 252 13.81 1.51 13.34
CA ASP A 252 13.65 1.73 14.78
C ASP A 252 12.26 2.28 15.16
N ALA A 253 11.25 2.03 14.30
CA ALA A 253 9.86 2.41 14.51
C ALA A 253 9.12 1.42 15.43
N PRO A 254 8.03 1.84 16.09
CA PRO A 254 7.11 0.93 16.76
C PRO A 254 6.63 -0.18 15.82
N GLN A 255 6.45 -1.39 16.34
CA GLN A 255 5.91 -2.49 15.54
C GLN A 255 4.53 -2.15 14.98
N ALA A 256 4.24 -2.55 13.74
CA ALA A 256 2.93 -2.33 13.14
C ALA A 256 1.84 -3.11 13.92
N ARG A 257 0.96 -2.35 14.58
CA ARG A 257 -0.19 -2.84 15.39
C ARG A 257 -1.44 -3.09 14.53
N HIS A 258 -1.23 -3.38 13.24
CA HIS A 258 -2.28 -3.64 12.25
C HIS A 258 -1.82 -4.69 11.22
N ARG A 259 -2.79 -5.23 10.49
CA ARG A 259 -2.60 -5.97 9.23
C ARG A 259 -3.36 -5.28 8.10
N THR A 260 -2.87 -5.38 6.86
CA THR A 260 -3.59 -4.87 5.68
C THR A 260 -4.34 -6.02 5.02
N VAL A 261 -5.63 -5.81 4.73
CA VAL A 261 -6.55 -6.84 4.22
C VAL A 261 -6.69 -6.74 2.69
N ASP A 262 -6.99 -5.53 2.19
CA ASP A 262 -7.04 -5.17 0.77
C ASP A 262 -6.11 -3.96 0.58
N LEU A 263 -5.26 -3.99 -0.45
CA LEU A 263 -4.35 -2.91 -0.81
C LEU A 263 -4.40 -2.70 -2.33
N ARG A 264 -4.61 -1.45 -2.76
CA ARG A 264 -4.64 -1.05 -4.17
C ARG A 264 -3.79 0.18 -4.34
N GLU A 265 -2.76 0.06 -5.17
CA GLU A 265 -1.77 1.11 -5.41
C GLU A 265 -1.78 1.46 -6.90
N TYR A 266 -1.96 2.75 -7.20
CA TYR A 266 -2.02 3.30 -8.55
C TYR A 266 -0.90 4.32 -8.70
N HIS A 267 0.07 4.02 -9.56
CA HIS A 267 1.24 4.87 -9.82
C HIS A 267 1.13 5.56 -11.17
N PHE A 268 1.46 6.85 -11.22
CA PHE A 268 1.42 7.68 -12.40
C PHE A 268 2.80 8.28 -12.64
N LEU A 269 3.36 8.03 -13.82
CA LEU A 269 4.65 8.54 -14.28
C LEU A 269 4.40 9.78 -15.16
N GLY A 270 5.23 10.81 -14.99
CA GLY A 270 5.12 12.09 -15.69
C GLY A 270 5.71 12.08 -17.12
N PRO A 271 5.58 13.19 -17.87
CA PRO A 271 6.17 13.38 -19.21
C PRO A 271 7.71 13.34 -19.22
N ASP A 272 8.33 13.46 -18.05
CA ASP A 272 9.76 13.35 -17.78
C ASP A 272 10.19 11.92 -17.36
N GLY A 273 9.24 11.00 -17.24
CA GLY A 273 9.47 9.65 -16.73
C GLY A 273 9.70 9.59 -15.21
N LEU A 274 9.47 10.68 -14.48
CA LEU A 274 9.55 10.69 -13.03
C LEU A 274 8.22 10.26 -12.41
N PRO A 275 8.18 9.62 -11.22
CA PRO A 275 6.94 9.38 -10.51
C PRO A 275 6.27 10.73 -10.18
N ALA A 276 5.07 10.95 -10.71
CA ALA A 276 4.29 12.15 -10.47
C ALA A 276 3.33 11.96 -9.29
N GLN A 277 2.64 10.82 -9.24
CA GLN A 277 1.60 10.55 -8.24
C GLN A 277 1.52 9.06 -7.88
N HIS A 278 1.17 8.78 -6.63
CA HIS A 278 0.78 7.46 -6.14
C HIS A 278 -0.50 7.60 -5.31
N ARG A 279 -1.60 7.01 -5.78
CA ARG A 279 -2.84 6.86 -5.00
C ARG A 279 -2.86 5.49 -4.34
N THR A 280 -3.22 5.43 -3.07
CA THR A 280 -3.45 4.18 -2.33
C THR A 280 -4.87 4.12 -1.80
N ASP A 281 -5.57 3.01 -2.10
CA ASP A 281 -6.79 2.60 -1.40
C ASP A 281 -6.44 1.35 -0.58
N GLN A 282 -6.68 1.35 0.73
CA GLN A 282 -6.42 0.16 1.56
C GLN A 282 -7.42 0.00 2.70
N ILE A 283 -7.59 -1.26 3.12
CA ILE A 283 -8.30 -1.63 4.34
C ILE A 283 -7.29 -2.19 5.32
N ILE A 284 -7.17 -1.57 6.49
CA ILE A 284 -6.37 -2.07 7.61
C ILE A 284 -7.29 -2.63 8.69
N GLU A 285 -6.82 -3.65 9.40
CA GLU A 285 -7.44 -4.22 10.60
C GLU A 285 -6.48 -4.10 11.78
N ALA A 286 -6.95 -3.58 12.90
CA ALA A 286 -6.13 -3.43 14.11
C ALA A 286 -5.84 -4.79 14.76
N THR A 287 -4.57 -5.12 15.01
CA THR A 287 -4.18 -6.38 15.68
C THR A 287 -4.20 -6.24 17.20
N GLU A 288 -4.31 -5.02 17.72
CA GLU A 288 -4.34 -4.68 19.14
C GLU A 288 -5.33 -3.53 19.38
N ASP A 289 -5.77 -3.35 20.62
CA ASP A 289 -6.65 -2.24 20.99
C ASP A 289 -5.92 -0.89 20.98
N GLY A 290 -6.61 0.14 20.51
CA GLY A 290 -6.11 1.50 20.49
C GLY A 290 -5.05 1.74 19.41
N LEU A 291 -5.23 1.17 18.21
CA LEU A 291 -4.48 1.62 17.03
C LEU A 291 -4.99 3.01 16.65
N ASP A 292 -4.16 4.04 16.81
CA ASP A 292 -4.50 5.45 16.61
C ASP A 292 -3.96 6.03 15.29
N ARG A 293 -3.13 5.29 14.55
CA ARG A 293 -2.46 5.78 13.34
C ARG A 293 -2.07 4.68 12.35
N TYR A 294 -1.84 5.07 11.10
CA TYR A 294 -1.15 4.29 10.08
C TYR A 294 0.08 5.07 9.58
N THR A 295 1.27 4.46 9.62
CA THR A 295 2.51 5.10 9.14
C THR A 295 2.69 4.86 7.64
N TYR A 296 2.54 5.91 6.84
CA TYR A 296 2.98 5.92 5.44
C TYR A 296 4.51 6.09 5.40
N LEU A 297 5.20 5.27 4.61
CA LEU A 297 6.66 5.21 4.49
C LEU A 297 7.08 5.44 3.03
N VAL A 298 8.17 6.18 2.82
CA VAL A 298 8.67 6.54 1.50
C VAL A 298 10.19 6.81 1.53
N ASP A 299 10.84 6.73 0.38
CA ASP A 299 12.27 6.98 0.18
C ASP A 299 12.64 8.47 0.06
N THR A 300 11.69 9.34 -0.31
CA THR A 300 11.89 10.78 -0.53
C THR A 300 11.07 11.67 0.41
N ASN A 301 11.64 12.81 0.81
CA ASN A 301 10.90 13.90 1.48
C ASN A 301 10.20 14.83 0.49
N MET A 302 10.49 14.72 -0.82
CA MET A 302 9.95 15.59 -1.86
C MET A 302 8.57 15.13 -2.30
N LEU A 303 7.62 15.10 -1.36
CA LEU A 303 6.22 14.78 -1.65
C LEU A 303 5.22 15.58 -0.80
N THR A 304 3.98 15.59 -1.28
CA THR A 304 2.80 15.99 -0.49
C THR A 304 1.86 14.80 -0.36
N LEU A 305 1.41 14.49 0.86
CA LEU A 305 0.43 13.45 1.15
C LEU A 305 -0.94 14.07 1.41
N ASP A 306 -1.87 13.87 0.50
CA ASP A 306 -3.28 14.27 0.64
C ASP A 306 -4.11 13.05 1.06
N VAL A 307 -4.76 13.10 2.23
CA VAL A 307 -5.57 11.98 2.75
C VAL A 307 -7.04 12.30 2.53
N GLN A 308 -7.70 11.57 1.65
CA GLN A 308 -9.12 11.78 1.34
C GLN A 308 -10.04 11.04 2.32
N THR A 309 -9.59 9.95 2.96
CA THR A 309 -10.41 9.17 3.91
C THR A 309 -9.54 8.41 4.91
N GLY A 310 -10.04 8.29 6.15
CA GLY A 310 -9.50 7.40 7.18
C GLY A 310 -8.58 8.06 8.21
N GLY A 311 -8.23 9.33 8.03
CA GLY A 311 -7.46 10.08 9.02
C GLY A 311 -6.93 11.41 8.52
N VAL A 312 -6.05 12.02 9.32
CA VAL A 312 -5.37 13.29 9.00
C VAL A 312 -3.86 13.04 8.96
N PRO A 313 -3.12 13.50 7.93
CA PRO A 313 -1.68 13.34 7.88
C PRO A 313 -1.01 14.21 8.96
N GLY A 314 -0.17 13.58 9.78
CA GLY A 314 0.67 14.23 10.77
C GLY A 314 1.90 14.91 10.16
N LEU A 315 2.82 15.36 11.01
CA LEU A 315 4.08 15.93 10.54
C LEU A 315 4.99 14.83 9.98
N PRO A 316 5.72 15.08 8.87
CA PRO A 316 6.72 14.15 8.38
C PRO A 316 7.88 14.04 9.38
N TYR A 317 8.36 12.82 9.59
CA TYR A 317 9.55 12.51 10.37
C TYR A 317 10.48 11.58 9.59
N GLN A 318 11.70 11.39 10.10
CA GLN A 318 12.65 10.44 9.52
C GLN A 318 12.71 9.17 10.35
N LEU A 319 12.71 8.03 9.67
CA LEU A 319 13.10 6.74 10.23
C LEU A 319 14.47 6.36 9.69
N ARG A 320 15.26 5.68 10.51
CA ARG A 320 16.50 5.03 10.09
C ARG A 320 16.28 3.52 10.06
N ALA A 321 16.68 2.91 8.96
CA ALA A 321 16.83 1.46 8.87
C ALA A 321 18.17 1.04 9.49
N ARG A 322 18.29 -0.22 9.90
CA ARG A 322 19.50 -0.79 10.51
C ARG A 322 20.74 -0.77 9.61
N ASP A 323 20.56 -0.70 8.29
CA ASP A 323 21.62 -0.53 7.30
C ASP A 323 22.14 0.93 7.20
N GLY A 324 21.53 1.85 7.94
CA GLY A 324 21.86 3.27 7.96
C GLY A 324 21.03 4.12 6.98
N ALA A 325 20.22 3.51 6.12
CA ALA A 325 19.39 4.23 5.17
C ALA A 325 18.32 5.07 5.89
N VAL A 326 18.09 6.28 5.38
CA VAL A 326 17.08 7.21 5.90
C VAL A 326 15.84 7.12 5.03
N TYR A 327 14.69 6.97 5.68
CA TYR A 327 13.38 6.97 5.04
C TYR A 327 12.53 8.06 5.66
N HIS A 328 11.57 8.56 4.90
CA HIS A 328 10.63 9.56 5.36
C HIS A 328 9.29 8.91 5.69
N SER A 329 8.62 9.43 6.71
CA SER A 329 7.40 8.82 7.24
C SER A 329 6.39 9.87 7.64
N ILE A 330 5.12 9.61 7.37
CA ILE A 330 3.99 10.45 7.77
C ILE A 330 2.96 9.54 8.43
N ASP A 331 2.66 9.78 9.70
CA ASP A 331 1.57 9.09 10.39
C ASP A 331 0.23 9.68 9.94
N ILE A 332 -0.62 8.89 9.29
CA ILE A 332 -2.04 9.19 9.11
C ILE A 332 -2.73 8.87 10.44
N LEU A 333 -3.07 9.91 11.19
CA LEU A 333 -3.77 9.80 12.47
C LEU A 333 -5.23 9.44 12.21
N LEU A 334 -5.67 8.28 12.71
CA LEU A 334 -7.05 7.81 12.52
C LEU A 334 -8.00 8.70 13.32
N GLU A 335 -9.21 8.92 12.80
CA GLU A 335 -10.22 9.76 13.47
C GLU A 335 -10.51 9.34 14.92
N ARG A 336 -10.43 8.02 15.18
CA ARG A 336 -10.63 7.39 16.48
C ARG A 336 -9.70 6.18 16.60
N PRO A 337 -9.18 5.87 17.80
CA PRO A 337 -8.43 4.64 18.01
C PRO A 337 -9.29 3.40 17.73
N LEU A 338 -8.79 2.48 16.92
CA LEU A 338 -9.48 1.23 16.58
C LEU A 338 -9.31 0.17 17.68
N PRO A 339 -10.39 -0.49 18.12
CA PRO A 339 -10.32 -1.75 18.87
C PRO A 339 -9.77 -2.89 18.01
N ARG A 340 -9.18 -3.91 18.66
CA ARG A 340 -8.66 -5.11 18.02
C ARG A 340 -9.73 -5.80 17.15
N GLY A 341 -9.34 -6.21 15.94
CA GLY A 341 -10.21 -6.87 14.97
C GLY A 341 -11.16 -5.94 14.23
N THR A 342 -11.16 -4.63 14.52
CA THR A 342 -11.93 -3.64 13.74
C THR A 342 -11.10 -3.07 12.60
N THR A 343 -11.79 -2.61 11.55
CA THR A 343 -11.18 -2.15 10.30
C THR A 343 -11.35 -0.66 10.07
N ALA A 344 -10.36 -0.01 9.45
CA ALA A 344 -10.49 1.29 8.81
C ALA A 344 -10.17 1.22 7.32
N VAL A 345 -10.87 2.05 6.54
CA VAL A 345 -10.54 2.35 5.14
C VAL A 345 -9.62 3.58 5.14
N LEU A 346 -8.54 3.51 4.38
CA LEU A 346 -7.62 4.62 4.15
C LEU A 346 -7.53 4.87 2.65
N ASN A 347 -7.81 6.11 2.25
CA ASN A 347 -7.58 6.60 0.89
C ASN A 347 -6.68 7.83 0.96
N TYR A 348 -5.54 7.77 0.29
CA TYR A 348 -4.60 8.87 0.24
C TYR A 348 -3.84 8.92 -1.10
N THR A 349 -3.32 10.09 -1.41
CA THR A 349 -2.58 10.39 -2.64
C THR A 349 -1.28 11.08 -2.27
N ALA A 350 -0.15 10.43 -2.53
CA ALA A 350 1.16 11.04 -2.54
C ALA A 350 1.41 11.67 -3.92
N THR A 351 1.84 12.93 -3.96
CA THR A 351 2.32 13.59 -5.18
C THR A 351 3.78 13.94 -4.98
N PHE A 352 4.64 13.52 -5.89
CA PHE A 352 6.10 13.60 -5.73
C PHE A 352 6.73 14.72 -6.56
N ARG A 353 7.96 15.07 -6.20
CA ARG A 353 8.82 16.06 -6.86
C ARG A 353 10.27 15.57 -6.82
N TYR A 354 10.51 14.40 -7.42
CA TYR A 354 11.86 13.86 -7.53
C TYR A 354 12.76 14.86 -8.29
N GLU A 355 13.89 15.24 -7.69
CA GLU A 355 14.89 16.11 -8.33
C GLU A 355 15.93 15.29 -9.12
N GLU A 356 16.19 14.06 -8.67
CA GLU A 356 17.02 13.06 -9.34
C GLU A 356 16.13 11.93 -9.88
N GLN A 357 16.50 11.35 -11.02
CA GLN A 357 15.73 10.25 -11.60
C GLN A 357 15.86 9.00 -10.71
N PRO A 358 14.75 8.48 -10.14
CA PRO A 358 14.81 7.25 -9.35
C PRO A 358 15.10 6.05 -10.27
N PRO A 359 15.50 4.90 -9.70
CA PRO A 359 15.57 3.65 -10.44
C PRO A 359 14.31 3.38 -11.26
N THR A 360 14.44 2.73 -12.43
CA THR A 360 13.33 2.40 -13.33
C THR A 360 12.51 1.20 -12.84
N GLU A 361 12.10 1.25 -11.58
CA GLU A 361 11.31 0.25 -10.87
C GLU A 361 10.31 0.91 -9.93
N MET A 362 9.18 0.23 -9.73
CA MET A 362 8.18 0.55 -8.71
C MET A 362 7.86 -0.76 -7.98
N ARG A 363 8.30 -0.89 -6.73
CA ARG A 363 8.25 -2.14 -5.97
C ARG A 363 7.66 -1.95 -4.57
N ARG A 364 6.86 -2.92 -4.16
CA ARG A 364 6.19 -2.99 -2.86
C ARG A 364 6.71 -4.18 -2.07
N ALA A 365 7.10 -3.93 -0.82
CA ALA A 365 7.55 -4.95 0.11
C ALA A 365 6.44 -5.39 1.08
N PHE A 366 6.26 -6.70 1.21
CA PHE A 366 5.24 -7.35 2.02
C PHE A 366 5.88 -8.11 3.18
N ARG A 367 5.96 -7.47 4.34
CA ARG A 367 6.50 -8.09 5.57
C ARG A 367 5.49 -8.95 6.34
N ARG A 368 4.20 -8.78 6.06
CA ARG A 368 3.09 -9.61 6.58
C ARG A 368 2.17 -9.96 5.41
N LYS A 369 1.37 -11.01 5.55
CA LYS A 369 0.34 -11.34 4.58
C LYS A 369 -0.63 -10.18 4.35
N VAL A 370 -0.87 -9.86 3.08
CA VAL A 370 -2.00 -9.05 2.60
C VAL A 370 -2.86 -9.95 1.72
N ASP A 371 -4.17 -10.01 1.95
CA ASP A 371 -5.04 -11.02 1.31
C ASP A 371 -5.39 -10.69 -0.15
N LYS A 372 -5.48 -9.40 -0.48
CA LYS A 372 -5.71 -8.88 -1.84
C LYS A 372 -4.77 -7.72 -2.12
N PHE A 373 -4.01 -7.82 -3.22
CA PHE A 373 -3.14 -6.73 -3.67
C PHE A 373 -3.35 -6.41 -5.14
N LEU A 374 -3.59 -5.14 -5.46
CA LEU A 374 -3.53 -4.58 -6.80
C LEU A 374 -2.35 -3.60 -6.87
N LEU A 375 -1.44 -3.82 -7.82
CA LEU A 375 -0.53 -2.78 -8.29
C LEU A 375 -0.91 -2.39 -9.71
N TRP A 376 -1.11 -1.11 -9.96
CA TRP A 376 -1.39 -0.52 -11.26
C TRP A 376 -0.39 0.61 -11.52
N ILE A 377 0.10 0.73 -12.75
CA ILE A 377 1.04 1.75 -13.19
C ILE A 377 0.57 2.32 -14.53
N GLN A 378 0.64 3.64 -14.69
CA GLN A 378 0.38 4.35 -15.94
C GLN A 378 1.56 5.24 -16.31
N PHE A 379 1.94 5.17 -17.58
CA PHE A 379 3.00 5.99 -18.17
C PHE A 379 2.39 7.16 -18.95
N HIS A 380 3.04 8.33 -18.89
CA HIS A 380 2.65 9.47 -19.71
C HIS A 380 2.82 9.13 -21.20
N PRO A 381 1.91 9.54 -22.10
CA PRO A 381 2.03 9.27 -23.54
C PRO A 381 3.34 9.76 -24.17
N ASP A 382 3.94 10.81 -23.62
CA ASP A 382 5.22 11.36 -24.09
C ASP A 382 6.46 10.59 -23.60
N MET A 383 6.31 9.69 -22.62
CA MET A 383 7.41 8.93 -22.00
C MET A 383 7.00 7.49 -21.71
N LEU A 384 6.90 6.70 -22.79
CA LEU A 384 6.57 5.28 -22.74
C LEU A 384 7.86 4.44 -22.67
N PRO A 385 7.88 3.36 -21.86
CA PRO A 385 9.03 2.47 -21.78
C PRO A 385 9.14 1.58 -23.03
N ALA A 386 10.33 1.46 -23.60
CA ALA A 386 10.64 0.46 -24.62
C ALA A 386 10.36 -0.97 -24.14
N ARG A 387 10.51 -1.25 -22.83
CA ARG A 387 10.16 -2.55 -22.22
C ARG A 387 9.66 -2.41 -20.80
N LEU A 388 8.67 -3.23 -20.44
CA LEU A 388 8.10 -3.31 -19.10
C LEU A 388 8.04 -4.76 -18.64
N TRP A 389 8.29 -4.98 -17.35
CA TRP A 389 8.18 -6.28 -16.68
C TRP A 389 7.42 -6.15 -15.36
N TRP A 390 6.67 -7.19 -15.02
CA TRP A 390 6.42 -7.54 -13.62
C TRP A 390 7.67 -8.23 -13.07
N ALA A 391 8.11 -7.88 -11.87
CA ALA A 391 9.31 -8.42 -11.25
C ALA A 391 9.13 -8.75 -9.77
N GLU A 392 10.02 -9.60 -9.28
CA GLU A 392 10.15 -10.01 -7.88
C GLU A 392 11.63 -9.87 -7.48
N TRP A 393 11.90 -9.36 -6.28
CA TRP A 393 13.24 -9.11 -5.74
C TRP A 393 13.47 -9.93 -4.47
N ASN A 394 14.73 -10.27 -4.17
CA ASN A 394 15.13 -10.98 -2.96
C ASN A 394 15.16 -10.11 -1.67
N GLY A 395 14.95 -8.80 -1.76
CA GLY A 395 15.01 -7.86 -0.62
C GLY A 395 14.71 -6.43 -1.05
N ILE A 396 14.91 -5.46 -0.14
CA ILE A 396 14.82 -4.02 -0.48
C ILE A 396 16.21 -3.42 -0.72
N ALA A 397 17.13 -3.60 0.22
CA ALA A 397 18.50 -3.11 0.13
C ALA A 397 19.40 -4.11 -0.62
N ASN A 398 20.31 -3.61 -1.48
CA ASN A 398 21.27 -4.42 -2.28
C ASN A 398 20.65 -5.62 -3.03
N SER A 399 19.37 -5.50 -3.38
CA SER A 399 18.55 -6.58 -3.93
C SER A 399 18.77 -6.80 -5.42
N SER A 400 18.60 -8.04 -5.87
CA SER A 400 18.51 -8.41 -7.28
C SER A 400 17.13 -8.95 -7.64
N ILE A 401 16.74 -8.77 -8.90
CA ILE A 401 15.52 -9.36 -9.46
C ILE A 401 15.72 -10.87 -9.54
N THR A 402 14.90 -11.63 -8.82
CA THR A 402 14.89 -13.10 -8.80
C THR A 402 13.98 -13.68 -9.89
N HIS A 403 12.88 -12.98 -10.19
CA HIS A 403 11.92 -13.35 -11.22
C HIS A 403 11.48 -12.10 -11.99
N ARG A 404 11.30 -12.22 -13.32
CA ARG A 404 10.62 -11.21 -14.13
C ARG A 404 9.83 -11.81 -15.28
N GLU A 405 8.71 -11.17 -15.60
CA GLU A 405 7.75 -11.54 -16.62
C GLU A 405 7.45 -10.29 -17.46
N ALA A 406 7.60 -10.36 -18.78
CA ALA A 406 7.32 -9.21 -19.63
C ALA A 406 5.83 -8.84 -19.60
N VAL A 407 5.53 -7.54 -19.53
CA VAL A 407 4.17 -7.00 -19.49
C VAL A 407 4.03 -5.95 -20.58
N SER A 408 2.90 -5.94 -21.28
CA SER A 408 2.56 -4.91 -22.26
C SER A 408 1.60 -3.89 -21.67
N LEU A 409 1.75 -2.63 -22.07
CA LEU A 409 0.77 -1.58 -21.75
C LEU A 409 -0.54 -1.82 -22.53
N ASN A 410 -1.65 -1.41 -21.94
CA ASN A 410 -2.95 -1.31 -22.62
C ASN A 410 -3.04 -0.02 -23.48
N SER A 411 -4.18 0.20 -24.13
CA SER A 411 -4.45 1.38 -24.95
C SER A 411 -4.45 2.72 -24.20
N SER A 412 -4.42 2.69 -22.86
CA SER A 412 -4.38 3.86 -21.98
C SER A 412 -2.99 4.08 -21.37
N ASN A 413 -1.96 3.38 -21.88
CA ASN A 413 -0.58 3.36 -21.37
C ASN A 413 -0.44 2.79 -19.95
N GLU A 414 -1.32 1.85 -19.58
CA GLU A 414 -1.36 1.27 -18.24
C GLU A 414 -0.96 -0.21 -18.22
N ALA A 415 -0.39 -0.66 -17.11
CA ALA A 415 -0.26 -2.06 -16.76
C ALA A 415 -0.74 -2.30 -15.32
N HIS A 416 -1.19 -3.51 -15.02
CA HIS A 416 -1.54 -3.87 -13.65
C HIS A 416 -1.31 -5.34 -13.34
N ARG A 417 -1.22 -5.63 -12.05
CA ARG A 417 -1.16 -6.98 -11.50
C ARG A 417 -2.06 -7.06 -10.28
N PHE A 418 -3.00 -8.00 -10.32
CA PHE A 418 -3.81 -8.36 -9.16
C PHE A 418 -3.34 -9.71 -8.63
N LEU A 419 -3.09 -9.78 -7.32
CA LEU A 419 -2.63 -10.96 -6.60
C LEU A 419 -3.70 -11.35 -5.57
N GLU A 420 -4.48 -12.37 -5.93
CA GLU A 420 -5.56 -12.95 -5.13
C GLU A 420 -5.11 -14.20 -4.37
N GLY A 421 -5.58 -14.35 -3.14
CA GLY A 421 -5.10 -15.36 -2.17
C GLY A 421 -3.99 -14.82 -1.26
N GLY A 422 -3.27 -13.80 -1.73
CA GLY A 422 -2.44 -12.89 -0.94
C GLY A 422 -0.97 -12.83 -1.32
N VAL A 423 -0.26 -11.91 -0.67
CA VAL A 423 1.18 -11.67 -0.82
C VAL A 423 1.83 -11.60 0.55
N GLU A 424 2.95 -12.33 0.75
CA GLU A 424 3.62 -12.47 2.04
C GLU A 424 5.12 -12.74 1.87
N HIS A 425 5.96 -12.09 2.69
CA HIS A 425 7.44 -12.17 2.65
C HIS A 425 8.02 -11.98 1.24
N ALA A 426 7.51 -10.98 0.50
CA ALA A 426 7.85 -10.76 -0.90
C ALA A 426 8.16 -9.29 -1.18
N VAL A 427 9.04 -9.02 -2.14
CA VAL A 427 9.19 -7.70 -2.76
C VAL A 427 8.84 -7.86 -4.23
N VAL A 428 7.78 -7.19 -4.67
CA VAL A 428 7.20 -7.38 -6.02
C VAL A 428 6.74 -6.06 -6.63
N GLY A 429 6.62 -5.99 -7.95
CA GLY A 429 6.28 -4.74 -8.62
C GLY A 429 6.59 -4.70 -10.11
N PHE A 430 6.74 -3.50 -10.64
CA PHE A 430 7.11 -3.25 -12.03
C PHE A 430 8.57 -2.79 -12.16
N TYR A 431 9.22 -3.20 -13.24
CA TYR A 431 10.55 -2.76 -13.67
C TYR A 431 10.48 -2.43 -15.17
N TRP A 432 11.21 -1.41 -15.64
CA TRP A 432 11.19 -1.01 -17.04
C TRP A 432 12.55 -0.52 -17.57
N GLU A 433 12.67 -0.51 -18.89
CA GLU A 433 13.72 0.16 -19.67
C GLU A 433 13.02 1.22 -20.52
N TRP A 434 13.59 2.44 -20.58
CA TRP A 434 13.11 3.54 -21.41
C TRP A 434 13.35 3.29 -22.89
#